data_AF-A0A7X6YE32-F1
#
_entry.id   AF-A0A7X6YE32-F1
#
_cell.length_a   1.000
_cell.length_b   1.000
_cell.length_c   1.000
_cell.angle_alpha   90.00
_cell.angle_beta   90.00
_cell.angle_gamma   90.00
#
_symmetry.space_group_name_H-M   'P 1'
#
loop_
_entity.id
_entity.type
_entity.pdbx_description
1 polymer ?
#
loop_
_entity_poly.entity_id
_entity_poly.type
_entity_poly.pdbx_seq_one_letter_code
_entity_poly.pdbx_strand_id
1 'polypeptide(L)' 'MKTNYPVCVAVLVGVLAFCGCGRQGGTQAGAAKPVKLTYSVFFPPTHVQARLAGEWAEAIKARSGGQVQITVFSGGVLT' A
#
# COMPACT_ATOMS: atom_id res chain seq x y z
N MET A 1 17.71 20.06 50.64
CA MET A 1 18.07 19.25 49.45
C MET A 1 16.87 18.38 49.07
N LYS A 2 16.46 18.42 47.80
CA LYS A 2 15.61 17.43 47.08
C LYS A 2 14.07 17.49 47.25
N THR A 3 13.41 18.50 46.67
CA THR A 3 11.97 18.41 46.30
C THR A 3 11.63 19.07 44.96
N ASN A 4 12.60 19.17 44.03
CA ASN A 4 12.39 19.84 42.73
C ASN A 4 12.29 18.84 41.54
N TYR A 5 12.44 17.53 41.79
CA TYR A 5 12.42 16.49 40.76
C TYR A 5 11.04 16.20 40.11
N PRO A 6 9.89 16.22 40.82
CA PRO A 6 8.63 15.78 40.20
C PRO A 6 8.07 16.83 39.22
N VAL A 7 8.39 18.11 39.43
CA VAL A 7 7.96 19.22 38.55
C VAL A 7 8.70 19.16 37.21
N CYS A 8 10.01 18.91 37.23
CA CYS A 8 10.80 18.77 36.00
C CYS A 8 10.39 17.56 35.15
N VAL A 9 10.00 16.45 35.78
CA VAL A 9 9.53 15.25 35.06
C VAL A 9 8.15 15.47 34.44
N ALA A 10 7.23 16.15 35.15
CA ALA A 10 5.90 16.48 34.62
C ALA A 10 5.96 17.43 33.42
N VAL A 11 6.88 18.40 33.42
CA VAL A 11 7.10 19.33 32.30
C VAL A 11 7.67 18.61 31.08
N LEU A 12 8.59 17.66 31.26
CA LEU A 12 9.18 16.90 30.15
C LEU A 12 8.17 15.96 29.45
N VAL A 13 7.23 15.38 30.18
CA VAL A 13 6.16 14.54 29.59
C VAL A 13 5.14 15.38 28.82
N GLY A 14 4.84 16.59 29.29
CA GLY A 14 3.94 17.53 28.59
C GLY A 14 4.51 18.05 27.27
N VAL A 15 5.84 18.25 27.18
CA VAL A 15 6.51 18.73 25.95
C VAL A 15 6.56 17.65 24.87
N LEU A 16 6.73 16.38 25.24
CA LEU A 16 6.67 15.25 24.28
C LEU A 16 5.26 15.02 23.72
N ALA A 17 4.21 15.43 24.45
CA ALA A 17 2.83 15.35 23.98
C ALA A 17 2.46 16.48 22.98
N PHE A 18 3.11 17.65 23.07
CA PHE A 18 2.85 18.79 22.18
C PHE A 18 3.78 18.83 20.94
N CYS A 19 4.94 18.17 20.97
CA CYS A 19 5.79 17.96 19.79
C CYS A 19 5.49 16.64 19.05
N GLY A 20 4.42 15.95 19.44
CA GLY A 20 3.83 14.92 18.63
C GLY A 20 3.15 15.54 17.41
N CYS A 21 3.91 15.74 16.32
CA CYS A 21 3.37 15.74 14.96
C CYS A 21 2.79 14.35 14.61
N GLY A 22 1.98 13.80 15.50
CA GLY A 22 1.10 12.68 15.26
C GLY A 22 0.03 13.20 14.31
N ARG A 23 0.31 12.97 13.03
CA ARG A 23 -0.55 13.24 11.89
C ARG A 23 -1.92 12.62 12.15
N GLN A 24 -2.82 13.34 12.84
CA GLN A 24 -4.24 13.02 12.87
C GLN A 24 -4.89 13.52 11.57
N GLY A 25 -4.26 13.17 10.45
CA GLY A 25 -4.88 13.18 9.13
C GLY A 25 -5.74 11.93 9.03
N GLY A 26 -6.76 11.86 9.88
CA GLY A 26 -7.90 10.97 9.68
C GLY A 26 -8.76 11.52 8.56
N THR A 27 -8.19 11.73 7.37
CA THR A 27 -9.01 11.66 6.18
C THR A 27 -9.42 10.20 6.09
N GLN A 28 -10.68 9.92 6.42
CA GLN A 28 -11.38 8.81 5.78
C GLN A 28 -11.36 9.11 4.28
N ALA A 29 -10.22 8.87 3.63
CA ALA A 29 -10.18 8.70 2.20
C ALA A 29 -11.06 7.47 1.97
N GLY A 30 -12.31 7.70 1.56
CA GLY A 30 -13.19 6.62 1.13
C GLY A 30 -12.37 5.75 0.19
N ALA A 31 -12.28 4.45 0.49
CA ALA A 31 -11.37 3.55 -0.20
C ALA A 31 -11.46 3.77 -1.71
N ALA A 32 -10.39 4.30 -2.30
CA ALA A 32 -10.38 4.62 -3.73
C ALA A 32 -10.73 3.34 -4.49
N LYS A 33 -11.53 3.47 -5.56
CA LYS A 33 -11.86 2.31 -6.38
C LYS A 33 -10.56 1.72 -6.93
N PRO A 34 -10.39 0.38 -6.93
CA PRO A 34 -9.22 -0.24 -7.50
C PRO A 34 -8.98 0.20 -8.94
N VAL A 35 -7.73 0.46 -9.29
CA VAL A 35 -7.28 0.67 -10.66
C VAL A 35 -7.34 -0.67 -11.38
N LYS A 36 -8.08 -0.71 -12.49
CA LYS A 36 -8.21 -1.91 -13.33
C LYS A 36 -7.43 -1.71 -14.62
N LEU A 37 -6.48 -2.60 -14.88
CA LEU A 37 -5.63 -2.60 -16.07
C LEU A 37 -5.86 -3.89 -16.86
N THR A 38 -5.66 -3.83 -18.17
CA THR A 38 -5.55 -5.00 -19.03
C THR A 38 -4.12 -5.11 -19.52
N TYR A 39 -3.60 -6.33 -19.62
CA TYR A 39 -2.25 -6.60 -20.10
C TYR A 39 -2.28 -7.66 -21.20
N SER A 40 -1.85 -7.28 -22.41
CA SER A 40 -1.75 -8.20 -23.55
C SER A 40 -0.39 -8.89 -23.55
N VAL A 41 -0.40 -10.21 -23.64
CA VAL A 41 0.79 -11.05 -23.75
C VAL A 41 0.69 -11.89 -25.02
N PHE A 42 1.67 -11.77 -25.90
CA PHE A 42 1.65 -12.40 -27.23
C PHE A 42 2.04 -13.88 -27.24
N PHE A 43 2.42 -14.42 -26.09
CA PHE A 43 2.72 -15.84 -25.96
C PHE A 43 1.43 -16.67 -25.79
N PRO A 44 1.39 -17.91 -26.30
CA PRO A 44 0.30 -18.84 -26.02
C PRO A 44 0.08 -19.04 -24.51
N PRO A 45 -1.16 -19.33 -24.06
CA PRO A 45 -1.47 -19.43 -22.62
C PRO A 45 -0.61 -20.41 -21.82
N THR A 46 -0.13 -21.48 -22.46
CA THR A 46 0.71 -22.51 -21.81
C THR A 46 2.19 -22.15 -21.77
N HIS A 47 2.62 -21.11 -22.50
CA HIS A 47 4.01 -20.68 -22.54
C HIS A 47 4.44 -20.02 -21.23
N VAL A 48 5.69 -20.21 -20.83
CA VAL A 48 6.22 -19.75 -19.53
C VAL A 48 6.00 -18.25 -19.29
N GLN A 49 6.18 -17.43 -20.31
CA GLN A 49 5.99 -15.97 -20.21
C GLN A 49 4.53 -15.56 -19.94
N ALA A 50 3.55 -16.28 -20.50
CA ALA A 50 2.14 -16.03 -20.22
C ALA A 50 1.77 -16.41 -18.78
N ARG A 51 2.34 -17.52 -18.28
CA ARG A 51 2.17 -17.95 -16.88
C ARG A 51 2.78 -16.95 -15.89
N LEU A 52 4.02 -16.53 -16.15
CA LEU A 52 4.71 -15.52 -15.34
C LEU A 52 3.97 -14.17 -15.33
N ALA A 53 3.35 -13.77 -16.45
CA ALA A 53 2.52 -12.58 -16.48
C ALA A 53 1.30 -12.69 -15.54
N GLY A 54 0.66 -13.86 -15.48
CA GLY A 54 -0.42 -14.14 -14.53
C GLY A 54 0.04 -14.09 -13.07
N GLU A 55 1.16 -14.75 -12.77
CA GLU A 55 1.77 -14.74 -11.42
C GLU A 55 2.18 -13.32 -10.99
N TRP A 56 2.73 -12.54 -11.91
CA TRP A 56 3.05 -11.13 -11.70
C TRP A 56 1.80 -10.29 -11.40
N ALA A 57 0.71 -10.48 -12.14
CA ALA A 57 -0.55 -9.77 -11.92
C ALA A 57 -1.12 -10.04 -10.50
N GLU A 58 -1.09 -11.30 -10.05
CA GLU A 58 -1.51 -11.67 -8.68
C GLU A 58 -0.58 -11.08 -7.61
N ALA A 59 0.74 -11.07 -7.85
CA ALA A 59 1.70 -10.45 -6.95
C ALA A 59 1.46 -8.95 -6.79
N ILE A 60 1.11 -8.25 -7.87
CA ILE A 60 0.77 -6.82 -7.82
C ILE A 60 -0.53 -6.59 -7.04
N LYS A 61 -1.56 -7.42 -7.27
CA LYS A 61 -2.81 -7.35 -6.50
C LYS A 61 -2.56 -7.54 -5.00
N ALA A 62 -1.75 -8.52 -4.61
CA ALA A 62 -1.43 -8.77 -3.22
C ALA A 62 -0.63 -7.61 -2.59
N ARG A 63 0.42 -7.13 -3.25
CA ARG A 63 1.29 -6.05 -2.74
C ARG A 63 0.59 -4.69 -2.67
N SER A 64 -0.42 -4.48 -3.50
CA SER A 64 -1.23 -3.25 -3.50
C SER A 64 -2.46 -3.30 -2.59
N GLY A 65 -2.66 -4.38 -1.82
CA GLY A 65 -3.87 -4.53 -1.01
C GLY A 65 -5.15 -4.53 -1.87
N GLY A 66 -5.08 -5.07 -3.09
CA GLY A 66 -6.18 -5.12 -4.05
C GLY A 66 -6.48 -3.81 -4.78
N GLN A 67 -5.69 -2.75 -4.55
CA GLN A 67 -5.87 -1.45 -5.20
C GLN A 67 -5.45 -1.45 -6.67
N VAL A 68 -4.61 -2.40 -7.10
CA VAL A 68 -4.25 -2.60 -8.50
C VAL A 68 -4.69 -4.01 -8.93
N GLN A 69 -5.50 -4.09 -9.98
CA GLN A 69 -6.01 -5.34 -10.54
C GLN A 69 -5.68 -5.39 -12.02
N ILE A 70 -5.03 -6.47 -12.45
CA ILE A 70 -4.56 -6.63 -13.82
C ILE A 70 -5.20 -7.89 -14.41
N THR A 71 -5.93 -7.74 -15.51
CA THR A 71 -6.44 -8.88 -16.29
C THR A 71 -5.45 -9.17 -17.42
N VAL A 72 -4.88 -10.37 -17.40
CA VAL A 72 -3.93 -10.83 -18.42
C VAL A 72 -4.68 -11.51 -19.57
N PHE A 73 -4.39 -11.07 -20.80
CA PHE A 73 -4.93 -11.63 -22.04
C PHE A 73 -3.77 -12.25 -22.83
N SER A 74 -3.70 -13.58 -22.85
CA SER A 74 -2.64 -14.33 -23.57
C SER A 74 -3.02 -14.60 -25.02
N GLY A 75 -2.03 -14.88 -25.86
CA GLY A 75 -2.22 -15.29 -27.26
C GLY A 75 -2.59 -14.14 -28.21
N GLY A 76 -2.32 -12.88 -27.84
CA GLY A 76 -2.54 -11.74 -28.73
C GLY A 76 -4.02 -11.41 -29.01
N VAL A 77 -4.95 -11.82 -28.15
CA VAL A 77 -6.41 -11.67 -28.40
C VAL A 77 -6.95 -10.23 -28.40
N LEU A 78 -6.11 -9.24 -28.11
CA LEU A 78 -6.49 -7.81 -28.04
C LEU A 78 -5.94 -6.97 -29.20
N THR A 79 -5.21 -7.57 -30.15
CA THR A 79 -4.53 -6.89 -31.27
C THR A 79 -4.47 -7.81 -32.47
#